data_AF-A0A357AYG2-F1
#
_entry.id   AF-A0A357AYG2-F1
#
_cell.length_a   1.000
_cell.length_b   1.000
_cell.length_c   1.000
_cell.angle_alpha   90.00
_cell.angle_beta   90.00
_cell.angle_gamma   90.00
#
_symmetry.space_group_name_H-M   'P 1'
#
loop_
_entity.id
_entity.type
_entity.pdbx_description
1 polymer ?
#
loop_
_entity_poly.entity_id
_entity_poly.type
_entity_poly.pdbx_seq_one_letter_code
_entity_poly.pdbx_strand_id
1 'polypeptide(L)'
;MDNDESFEYNFLMKILTKQKISFRTLCPIRLVITLFSLAVTAAYYIFRGNEAVMTGVYRYVTKPYHAFMSRLCGNVPFSAAEWLTAAAAAMALVYIIYNLVLLSFRENKGKRVYAMLLTLTMCAGLVWMGFSVLWGTCYYIPSFTERSGLDGGPISADALGAVAGYFAAEANTDGEKVARDDSGIFAVSRESILDRTPDVFGAAAEQFPFLAGEALRPKPVYFSRVMSRMNFTGFFSPFTGEANLNMDSPACMLPATAVHELAHQRGIAAEQECNFIAVLACMESGDADFAYSGALMAYIYLGNALHSADYEAWKAIRETLSDSVREDILSINAYWAKYSGSSVKKASETVYEAFLRSNGQALGMKSYGACVDLLVNYYYPACGPD
;
A
#
# COMPACT_ATOMS: atom_id res chain seq x y z
N MET A 1 4.34 56.39 -54.98
CA MET A 1 5.10 56.50 -53.72
C MET A 1 4.14 56.19 -52.59
N ASP A 2 3.49 55.01 -52.63
CA ASP A 2 2.26 54.73 -51.85
C ASP A 2 2.14 53.26 -51.37
N ASN A 3 3.16 52.43 -51.59
CA ASN A 3 3.10 50.99 -51.26
C ASN A 3 3.80 50.60 -49.95
N ASP A 4 4.61 51.49 -49.37
CA ASP A 4 5.44 51.17 -48.20
C ASP A 4 4.69 51.39 -46.87
N GLU A 5 3.83 52.41 -46.79
CA GLU A 5 3.04 52.70 -45.58
C GLU A 5 1.99 51.62 -45.29
N SER A 6 1.46 50.93 -46.32
CA SER A 6 0.47 49.86 -46.13
C SER A 6 1.10 48.58 -45.56
N PHE A 7 2.39 48.35 -45.79
CA PHE A 7 3.11 47.20 -45.27
C PHE A 7 3.50 47.41 -43.80
N GLU A 8 4.02 48.59 -43.46
CA GLU A 8 4.30 48.95 -42.06
C GLU A 8 3.03 49.00 -41.22
N TYR A 9 1.91 49.55 -41.75
CA TYR A 9 0.63 49.56 -41.05
C TYR A 9 0.08 48.14 -40.80
N ASN A 10 0.18 47.24 -41.79
CA ASN A 10 -0.22 45.84 -41.61
C ASN A 10 0.69 45.06 -40.65
N PHE A 11 1.99 45.37 -40.63
CA PHE A 11 2.95 44.75 -39.71
C PHE A 11 2.74 45.24 -38.27
N LEU A 12 2.55 46.54 -38.06
CA LEU A 12 2.19 47.15 -36.77
C LEU A 12 0.82 46.66 -36.29
N MET A 13 -0.18 46.52 -37.16
CA MET A 13 -1.48 45.99 -36.78
C MET A 13 -1.42 44.52 -36.35
N LYS A 14 -0.56 43.67 -36.96
CA LYS A 14 -0.33 42.30 -36.47
C LYS A 14 0.32 42.24 -35.09
N ILE A 15 1.20 43.20 -34.76
CA ILE A 15 1.85 43.32 -33.45
C ILE A 15 0.89 43.91 -32.40
N LEU A 16 0.03 44.87 -32.79
CA LEU A 16 -0.96 45.54 -31.95
C LEU A 16 -2.20 44.68 -31.71
N THR A 17 -2.59 43.84 -32.67
CA THR A 17 -3.49 42.71 -32.42
C THR A 17 -2.71 41.65 -31.68
N LYS A 18 -2.40 41.89 -30.40
CA LYS A 18 -2.32 40.81 -29.41
C LYS A 18 -3.60 40.00 -29.57
N GLN A 19 -3.64 39.06 -30.52
CA GLN A 19 -4.57 37.96 -30.50
C GLN A 19 -4.25 37.34 -29.16
N LYS A 20 -5.08 37.67 -28.17
CA LYS A 20 -5.08 36.99 -26.89
C LYS A 20 -5.26 35.54 -27.30
N ILE A 21 -4.16 34.80 -27.35
CA ILE A 21 -4.19 33.37 -27.56
C ILE A 21 -5.00 32.89 -26.37
N SER A 22 -6.28 32.63 -26.60
CA SER A 22 -7.15 32.09 -25.58
C SER A 22 -6.60 30.69 -25.33
N PHE A 23 -5.80 30.54 -24.28
CA PHE A 23 -5.21 29.24 -23.93
C PHE A 23 -6.28 28.14 -23.83
N ARG A 24 -7.54 28.52 -23.53
CA ARG A 24 -8.72 27.65 -23.53
C ARG A 24 -9.04 26.98 -24.86
N THR A 25 -8.72 27.58 -26.01
CA THR A 25 -9.00 27.00 -27.34
C THR A 25 -7.83 26.20 -27.90
N LEU A 26 -6.66 26.19 -27.24
CA LEU A 26 -5.46 25.58 -27.79
C LEU A 26 -5.40 24.06 -27.62
N CYS A 27 -5.95 23.55 -26.52
CA CYS A 27 -5.97 22.13 -26.15
C CYS A 27 -7.30 21.78 -25.44
N PRO A 28 -8.46 21.96 -26.11
CA PRO A 28 -9.76 21.93 -25.44
C PRO A 28 -10.03 20.58 -24.76
N ILE A 29 -9.69 19.46 -25.41
CA ILE A 29 -9.89 18.12 -24.84
C ILE A 29 -9.07 17.94 -23.54
N ARG A 30 -7.78 18.31 -23.56
CA ARG A 30 -6.91 18.19 -22.36
C ARG A 30 -7.43 19.04 -21.22
N LEU A 31 -7.87 20.26 -21.53
CA LEU A 31 -8.44 21.15 -20.54
C LEU A 31 -9.73 20.59 -19.94
N VAL A 32 -10.63 20.03 -20.77
CA VAL A 32 -11.87 19.39 -20.29
C VAL A 32 -11.55 18.22 -19.36
N ILE A 33 -10.61 17.35 -19.73
CA ILE A 33 -10.22 16.21 -18.89
C ILE A 33 -9.60 16.68 -17.57
N THR A 34 -8.72 17.69 -17.60
CA THR A 34 -8.14 18.27 -16.39
C THR A 34 -9.21 18.89 -15.49
N LEU A 35 -10.16 19.64 -16.04
CA LEU A 35 -11.22 20.25 -15.26
C LEU A 35 -12.17 19.19 -14.68
N PHE A 36 -12.46 18.12 -15.44
CA PHE A 36 -13.23 16.99 -14.95
C PHE A 36 -12.54 16.28 -13.78
N SER A 37 -11.25 15.96 -13.91
CA SER A 37 -10.51 15.27 -12.84
C SER A 37 -10.41 16.13 -11.57
N LEU A 38 -10.21 17.44 -11.72
CA LEU A 38 -10.24 18.38 -10.61
C LEU A 38 -11.63 18.48 -9.97
N ALA A 39 -12.70 18.52 -10.76
CA ALA A 39 -14.07 18.59 -10.24
C ALA A 39 -14.45 17.33 -9.45
N VAL A 40 -14.13 16.13 -9.96
CA VAL A 40 -14.37 14.87 -9.25
C VAL A 40 -13.54 14.79 -7.97
N THR A 41 -12.27 15.18 -8.03
CA THR A 41 -11.40 15.24 -6.84
C THR A 41 -11.96 16.22 -5.81
N ALA A 42 -12.37 17.41 -6.23
CA ALA A 42 -12.96 18.40 -5.32
C ALA A 42 -14.25 17.88 -4.67
N ALA A 43 -15.12 17.22 -5.43
CA ALA A 43 -16.31 16.56 -4.90
C ALA A 43 -15.94 15.50 -3.85
N TYR A 44 -14.96 14.65 -4.12
CA TYR A 44 -14.44 13.70 -3.14
C TYR A 44 -14.00 14.40 -1.85
N TYR A 45 -13.18 15.45 -1.92
CA TYR A 45 -12.72 16.15 -0.70
C TYR A 45 -13.84 16.86 0.07
N ILE A 46 -14.90 17.32 -0.62
CA ILE A 46 -16.08 17.91 0.02
C ILE A 46 -16.89 16.84 0.76
N PHE A 47 -17.04 15.65 0.17
CA PHE A 47 -17.93 14.61 0.69
C PHE A 47 -17.23 13.51 1.49
N ARG A 48 -15.89 13.43 1.52
CA ARG A 48 -15.15 12.34 2.18
C ARG A 48 -15.47 12.17 3.66
N GLY A 49 -15.87 13.23 4.35
CA GLY A 49 -16.29 13.15 5.76
C GLY A 49 -17.70 12.57 5.98
N ASN A 50 -18.45 12.30 4.92
CA ASN A 50 -19.77 11.69 5.00
C ASN A 50 -19.67 10.19 4.70
N GLU A 51 -19.71 9.38 5.77
CA GLU A 51 -19.57 7.92 5.70
C GLU A 51 -20.61 7.25 4.79
N ALA A 52 -21.86 7.72 4.79
CA ALA A 52 -22.91 7.15 3.94
C ALA A 52 -22.61 7.38 2.45
N VAL A 53 -22.10 8.56 2.09
CA VAL A 53 -21.68 8.87 0.72
C VAL A 53 -20.47 8.03 0.32
N MET A 54 -19.45 7.95 1.17
CA MET A 54 -18.24 7.16 0.89
C MET A 54 -18.53 5.66 0.80
N THR A 55 -19.41 5.14 1.65
CA THR A 55 -19.91 3.76 1.56
C THR A 55 -20.66 3.51 0.25
N GLY A 56 -21.44 4.48 -0.21
CA GLY A 56 -22.07 4.45 -1.53
C GLY A 56 -21.06 4.41 -2.68
N VAL A 57 -20.07 5.30 -2.67
CA VAL A 57 -18.98 5.32 -3.67
C VAL A 57 -18.23 3.99 -3.66
N TYR A 58 -17.89 3.47 -2.48
CA TYR A 58 -17.20 2.19 -2.35
C TYR A 58 -18.02 1.04 -2.95
N ARG A 59 -19.30 0.94 -2.57
CA ARG A 59 -20.18 -0.16 -2.99
C ARG A 59 -20.44 -0.17 -4.49
N TYR A 60 -20.64 0.99 -5.11
CA TYR A 60 -21.09 1.09 -6.50
C TYR A 60 -19.99 1.45 -7.50
N VAL A 61 -18.84 1.95 -7.04
CA VAL A 61 -17.73 2.35 -7.92
C VAL A 61 -16.46 1.59 -7.56
N THR A 62 -15.92 1.78 -6.36
CA THR A 62 -14.60 1.27 -5.97
C THR A 62 -14.54 -0.26 -5.95
N LYS A 63 -15.44 -0.92 -5.22
CA LYS A 63 -15.44 -2.38 -5.07
C LYS A 63 -15.69 -3.12 -6.40
N PRO A 64 -16.69 -2.73 -7.24
CA PRO A 64 -16.84 -3.32 -8.57
C PRO A 64 -15.63 -3.10 -9.47
N TYR A 65 -15.01 -1.92 -9.41
CA TYR A 65 -13.79 -1.63 -10.18
C TYR A 65 -12.63 -2.53 -9.74
N HIS A 66 -12.37 -2.62 -8.43
CA HIS A 66 -11.33 -3.52 -7.90
C HIS A 66 -11.59 -4.95 -8.34
N ALA A 67 -12.80 -5.51 -8.16
CA ALA A 67 -13.11 -6.86 -8.60
C ALA A 67 -12.86 -7.07 -10.10
N PHE A 68 -13.26 -6.12 -10.95
CA PHE A 68 -12.97 -6.19 -12.38
C PHE A 68 -11.47 -6.19 -12.69
N MET A 69 -10.72 -5.23 -12.14
CA MET A 69 -9.29 -5.09 -12.40
C MET A 69 -8.49 -6.26 -11.83
N SER A 70 -8.84 -6.70 -10.62
CA SER A 70 -8.27 -7.86 -9.96
C SER A 70 -8.40 -9.14 -10.81
N ARG A 71 -9.57 -9.39 -11.44
CA ARG A 71 -9.74 -10.50 -12.39
C ARG A 71 -8.92 -10.31 -13.66
N LEU A 72 -8.92 -9.09 -14.20
CA LEU A 72 -8.21 -8.78 -15.45
C LEU A 72 -6.70 -8.99 -15.30
N CYS A 73 -6.10 -8.34 -14.30
CA CYS A 73 -4.68 -8.43 -13.97
C CYS A 73 -4.32 -9.77 -13.28
N GLY A 74 -5.30 -10.46 -12.71
CA GLY A 74 -5.16 -11.82 -12.17
C GLY A 74 -4.58 -12.82 -13.17
N ASN A 75 -4.88 -12.64 -14.48
CA ASN A 75 -4.48 -13.56 -15.55
C ASN A 75 -2.98 -13.52 -15.92
N VAL A 76 -2.22 -12.53 -15.45
CA VAL A 76 -0.78 -12.45 -15.72
C VAL A 76 0.04 -12.90 -14.51
N PRO A 77 1.17 -13.61 -14.68
CA PRO A 77 1.95 -14.14 -13.56
C PRO A 77 2.87 -13.10 -12.89
N PHE A 78 2.90 -11.86 -13.39
CA PHE A 78 3.73 -10.76 -12.91
C PHE A 78 2.86 -9.60 -12.40
N SER A 79 3.46 -8.65 -11.66
CA SER A 79 2.79 -7.42 -11.21
C SER A 79 2.46 -6.50 -12.39
N ALA A 80 1.19 -6.41 -12.80
CA ALA A 80 0.79 -5.43 -13.81
C ALA A 80 0.96 -4.01 -13.27
N ALA A 81 0.73 -3.78 -11.97
CA ALA A 81 0.95 -2.51 -11.29
C ALA A 81 2.37 -1.97 -11.50
N GLU A 82 3.39 -2.82 -11.30
CA GLU A 82 4.79 -2.47 -11.48
C GLU A 82 5.08 -2.05 -12.92
N TRP A 83 4.69 -2.89 -13.89
CA TRP A 83 4.99 -2.63 -15.30
C TRP A 83 4.22 -1.43 -15.86
N LEU A 84 2.97 -1.22 -15.45
CA LEU A 84 2.20 -0.03 -15.81
C LEU A 84 2.83 1.23 -15.22
N THR A 85 3.30 1.17 -13.98
CA THR A 85 3.99 2.29 -13.32
C THR A 85 5.32 2.60 -14.03
N ALA A 86 6.13 1.58 -14.33
CA ALA A 86 7.39 1.72 -15.05
C ALA A 86 7.17 2.29 -16.46
N ALA A 87 6.17 1.78 -17.20
CA ALA A 87 5.82 2.26 -18.52
C ALA A 87 5.32 3.71 -18.48
N ALA A 88 4.47 4.08 -17.52
CA ALA A 88 4.00 5.45 -17.35
C ALA A 88 5.16 6.42 -17.07
N ALA A 89 6.08 6.05 -16.19
CA ALA A 89 7.27 6.84 -15.88
C ALA A 89 8.18 7.01 -17.10
N ALA A 90 8.45 5.93 -17.84
CA ALA A 90 9.25 5.96 -19.06
C ALA A 90 8.60 6.83 -20.15
N MET A 91 7.29 6.67 -20.39
CA MET A 91 6.54 7.50 -21.34
C MET A 91 6.55 8.98 -20.94
N ALA A 92 6.38 9.29 -19.66
CA ALA A 92 6.47 10.67 -19.16
C ALA A 92 7.85 11.26 -19.40
N LEU A 93 8.92 10.51 -19.11
CA LEU A 93 10.30 10.95 -19.34
C LEU A 93 10.59 11.19 -20.83
N VAL A 94 10.22 10.24 -21.69
CA VAL A 94 10.37 10.37 -23.15
C VAL A 94 9.57 11.57 -23.66
N TYR A 95 8.33 11.75 -23.19
CA TYR A 95 7.48 12.88 -23.56
C TYR A 95 8.09 14.23 -23.16
N ILE A 96 8.65 14.32 -21.95
CA ILE A 96 9.34 15.52 -21.45
C ILE A 96 10.57 15.79 -22.32
N ILE A 97 11.47 14.82 -22.49
CA ILE A 97 12.70 14.98 -23.28
C ILE A 97 12.37 15.37 -24.72
N TYR A 98 11.43 14.69 -25.36
CA TYR A 98 10.98 14.99 -26.72
C TYR A 98 10.51 16.44 -26.87
N ASN A 99 9.72 16.93 -25.92
CA ASN A 99 9.25 18.31 -25.96
C ASN A 99 10.37 19.31 -25.63
N LEU A 100 11.29 19.00 -24.72
CA LEU A 100 12.46 19.83 -24.43
C LEU A 100 13.38 19.97 -25.65
N VAL A 101 13.68 18.86 -26.33
CA VAL A 101 14.47 18.87 -27.57
C VAL A 101 13.78 19.75 -28.62
N LEU A 102 12.48 19.58 -28.83
CA LEU A 102 11.78 20.37 -29.84
C LEU A 102 11.58 21.85 -29.47
N LEU A 103 11.63 22.21 -28.19
CA LEU A 103 11.67 23.61 -27.75
C LEU A 103 12.99 24.29 -28.16
N SER A 104 14.06 23.53 -28.36
CA SER A 104 15.35 24.03 -28.85
C SER A 104 15.35 24.33 -30.35
N PHE A 105 14.46 23.70 -31.14
CA PHE A 105 14.49 23.77 -32.61
C PHE A 105 13.25 24.38 -33.26
N ARG A 106 12.15 24.61 -32.54
CA ARG A 106 10.89 25.10 -33.12
C ARG A 106 10.45 26.46 -32.62
N GLU A 107 9.78 27.20 -33.50
CA GLU A 107 9.04 28.41 -33.17
C GLU A 107 7.78 28.09 -32.33
N ASN A 108 7.14 29.11 -31.73
CA ASN A 108 5.95 28.97 -30.86
C ASN A 108 6.20 28.23 -29.52
N LYS A 109 7.36 28.47 -28.88
CA LYS A 109 7.77 27.86 -27.60
C LYS A 109 6.68 27.93 -26.51
N GLY A 110 6.01 29.08 -26.36
CA GLY A 110 4.99 29.27 -25.32
C GLY A 110 3.77 28.34 -25.46
N LYS A 111 3.26 28.16 -26.69
CA LYS A 111 2.15 27.21 -26.95
C LYS A 111 2.54 25.77 -26.63
N ARG A 112 3.79 25.40 -26.93
CA ARG A 112 4.30 24.06 -26.67
C ARG A 112 4.53 23.79 -25.20
N VAL A 113 5.13 24.74 -24.47
CA VAL A 113 5.27 24.66 -23.01
C VAL A 113 3.89 24.53 -22.35
N TYR A 114 2.92 25.36 -22.76
CA TYR A 114 1.54 25.27 -22.27
C TYR A 114 0.94 23.87 -22.51
N ALA A 115 1.04 23.36 -23.74
CA ALA A 115 0.50 22.05 -24.10
C ALA A 115 1.18 20.89 -23.34
N MET A 116 2.50 20.99 -23.11
CA MET A 116 3.28 20.03 -22.33
C MET A 116 2.85 20.03 -20.87
N LEU A 117 2.86 21.20 -20.21
CA LEU A 117 2.45 21.35 -18.82
C LEU A 117 1.00 20.92 -18.61
N LEU A 118 0.08 21.32 -19.49
CA LEU A 118 -1.32 20.91 -19.40
C LEU A 118 -1.47 19.39 -19.52
N THR A 119 -0.67 18.72 -20.36
CA THR A 119 -0.70 17.25 -20.47
C THR A 119 -0.20 16.59 -19.19
N LEU A 120 0.91 17.08 -18.62
CA LEU A 120 1.44 16.56 -17.36
C LEU A 120 0.46 16.78 -16.20
N THR A 121 -0.15 17.97 -16.11
CA THR A 121 -1.20 18.28 -15.12
C THR A 121 -2.43 17.42 -15.32
N MET A 122 -2.86 17.17 -16.57
CA MET A 122 -3.98 16.29 -16.88
C MET A 122 -3.70 14.86 -16.40
N CYS A 123 -2.54 14.30 -16.74
CA CYS A 123 -2.15 12.95 -16.31
C CYS A 123 -2.06 12.85 -14.78
N ALA A 124 -1.39 13.80 -14.13
CA ALA A 124 -1.30 13.85 -12.67
C ALA A 124 -2.68 13.96 -12.01
N GLY A 125 -3.57 14.81 -12.56
CA GLY A 125 -4.93 14.97 -12.09
C GLY A 125 -5.76 13.69 -12.23
N LEU A 126 -5.60 12.95 -13.33
CA LEU A 126 -6.28 11.66 -13.52
C LEU A 126 -5.79 10.60 -12.53
N VAL A 127 -4.48 10.50 -12.30
CA VAL A 127 -3.91 9.59 -11.30
C VAL A 127 -4.42 9.95 -9.91
N TRP A 128 -4.42 11.23 -9.55
CA TRP A 128 -4.89 11.68 -8.24
C TRP A 128 -6.39 11.48 -8.02
N MET A 129 -7.20 11.76 -9.05
CA MET A 129 -8.63 11.45 -9.05
C MET A 129 -8.86 9.96 -8.85
N GLY A 130 -8.12 9.12 -9.57
CA GLY A 130 -8.18 7.67 -9.44
C GLY A 130 -7.83 7.22 -8.02
N PHE A 131 -6.70 7.68 -7.45
CA PHE A 131 -6.35 7.38 -6.06
C PHE A 131 -7.43 7.84 -5.07
N SER A 132 -7.99 9.03 -5.25
CA SER A 132 -9.03 9.57 -4.37
C SER A 132 -10.28 8.67 -4.34
N VAL A 133 -10.78 8.29 -5.52
CA VAL A 133 -11.99 7.49 -5.64
C VAL A 133 -11.75 6.00 -5.35
N LEU A 134 -10.65 5.45 -5.82
CA LEU A 134 -10.37 4.00 -5.77
C LEU A 134 -9.69 3.57 -4.46
N TRP A 135 -8.92 4.45 -3.82
CA TRP A 135 -8.24 4.12 -2.56
C TRP A 135 -8.65 5.01 -1.40
N GLY A 136 -8.71 6.33 -1.63
CA GLY A 136 -9.10 7.31 -0.62
C GLY A 136 -10.45 6.98 0.02
N THR A 137 -11.44 6.58 -0.78
CA THR A 137 -12.76 6.13 -0.30
C THR A 137 -12.68 5.04 0.78
N CYS A 138 -11.73 4.10 0.69
CA CYS A 138 -11.60 3.00 1.66
C CYS A 138 -11.21 3.47 3.08
N TYR A 139 -10.71 4.70 3.24
CA TYR A 139 -10.39 5.29 4.54
C TYR A 139 -11.61 5.88 5.26
N TYR A 140 -12.75 6.01 4.57
CA TYR A 140 -13.95 6.69 5.07
C TYR A 140 -15.21 5.81 5.01
N ILE A 141 -15.01 4.50 4.84
CA ILE A 141 -16.04 3.49 5.08
C ILE A 141 -15.84 2.91 6.49
N PRO A 142 -16.84 2.22 7.06
CA PRO A 142 -16.67 1.57 8.36
C PRO A 142 -15.40 0.71 8.43
N SER A 143 -14.61 0.90 9.46
CA SER A 143 -13.33 0.21 9.68
C SER A 143 -13.53 -1.29 9.92
N PHE A 144 -12.45 -2.07 10.01
CA PHE A 144 -12.57 -3.46 10.45
C PHE A 144 -13.13 -3.54 11.87
N THR A 145 -12.64 -2.71 12.79
CA THR A 145 -13.10 -2.71 14.20
C THR A 145 -14.58 -2.36 14.32
N GLU A 146 -15.06 -1.36 13.58
CA GLU A 146 -16.48 -0.97 13.57
C GLU A 146 -17.38 -2.07 12.99
N ARG A 147 -16.91 -2.79 11.97
CA ARG A 147 -17.67 -3.89 11.35
C ARG A 147 -17.64 -5.20 12.13
N SER A 148 -16.52 -5.50 12.79
CA SER A 148 -16.33 -6.72 13.58
C SER A 148 -16.88 -6.61 15.00
N GLY A 149 -17.00 -5.38 15.53
CA GLY A 149 -17.31 -5.14 16.93
C GLY A 149 -16.15 -5.43 17.89
N LEU A 150 -14.94 -5.67 17.37
CA LEU A 150 -13.74 -5.86 18.18
C LEU A 150 -13.29 -4.53 18.78
N ASP A 151 -13.07 -4.53 20.09
CA ASP A 151 -12.57 -3.37 20.82
C ASP A 151 -11.04 -3.31 20.77
N GLY A 152 -10.52 -2.13 20.45
CA GLY A 152 -9.10 -1.77 20.53
C GLY A 152 -8.78 -0.99 21.82
N GLY A 153 -9.56 -1.23 22.87
CA GLY A 153 -9.47 -0.55 24.17
C GLY A 153 -8.09 -0.71 24.84
N PRO A 154 -7.83 0.08 25.90
CA PRO A 154 -6.54 0.10 26.56
C PRO A 154 -6.18 -1.26 27.18
N ILE A 155 -4.93 -1.65 27.04
CA ILE A 155 -4.40 -2.94 27.51
C ILE A 155 -3.50 -2.78 28.74
N SER A 156 -3.44 -3.81 29.59
CA SER A 156 -2.49 -3.87 30.71
C SER A 156 -1.15 -4.46 30.26
N ALA A 157 -0.08 -4.14 30.99
CA ALA A 157 1.24 -4.75 30.77
C ALA A 157 1.19 -6.27 30.96
N ASP A 158 0.41 -6.77 31.92
CA ASP A 158 0.23 -8.20 32.16
C ASP A 158 -0.46 -8.90 30.98
N ALA A 159 -1.53 -8.29 30.43
CA ALA A 159 -2.20 -8.84 29.25
C ALA A 159 -1.29 -8.83 28.02
N LEU A 160 -0.50 -7.76 27.84
CA LEU A 160 0.53 -7.68 26.81
C LEU A 160 1.57 -8.80 26.96
N GLY A 161 2.06 -9.04 28.19
CA GLY A 161 2.99 -10.11 28.52
C GLY A 161 2.44 -11.50 28.21
N ALA A 162 1.21 -11.78 28.64
CA ALA A 162 0.55 -13.07 28.39
C ALA A 162 0.41 -13.35 26.89
N VAL A 163 -0.09 -12.38 26.12
CA VAL A 163 -0.30 -12.56 24.67
C VAL A 163 1.03 -12.60 23.91
N ALA A 164 2.05 -11.84 24.34
CA ALA A 164 3.41 -11.97 23.79
C ALA A 164 3.99 -13.36 24.03
N GLY A 165 3.79 -13.91 25.24
CA GLY A 165 4.21 -15.28 25.59
C GLY A 165 3.48 -16.35 24.78
N TYR A 166 2.17 -16.18 24.58
CA TYR A 166 1.36 -17.04 23.72
C TYR A 166 1.93 -17.09 22.29
N PHE A 167 2.14 -15.95 21.64
CA PHE A 167 2.67 -15.92 20.28
C PHE A 167 4.13 -16.37 20.17
N ALA A 168 4.94 -16.21 21.22
CA ALA A 168 6.27 -16.81 21.29
C ALA A 168 6.19 -18.35 21.27
N ALA A 169 5.25 -18.93 22.02
CA ALA A 169 5.02 -20.37 22.06
C ALA A 169 4.46 -20.92 20.74
N GLU A 170 3.52 -20.21 20.10
CA GLU A 170 3.02 -20.56 18.76
C GLU A 170 4.14 -20.50 17.72
N ALA A 171 4.95 -19.44 17.72
CA ALA A 171 6.08 -19.30 16.80
C ALA A 171 7.12 -20.42 16.97
N ASN A 172 7.38 -20.85 18.21
CA ASN A 172 8.23 -22.01 18.47
C ASN A 172 7.62 -23.29 17.89
N THR A 173 6.34 -23.55 18.19
CA THR A 173 5.63 -24.78 17.83
C THR A 173 5.51 -24.94 16.32
N ASP A 174 5.11 -23.89 15.61
CA ASP A 174 4.98 -23.96 14.15
C ASP A 174 6.33 -23.82 13.45
N GLY A 175 7.28 -23.09 14.04
CA GLY A 175 8.64 -22.96 13.54
C GLY A 175 9.39 -24.28 13.44
N GLU A 176 9.04 -25.30 14.23
CA GLU A 176 9.57 -26.67 14.14
C GLU A 176 9.04 -27.46 12.94
N LYS A 177 7.83 -27.12 12.46
CA LYS A 177 7.15 -27.83 11.37
C LYS A 177 7.53 -27.29 9.99
N VAL A 178 8.18 -26.13 9.94
CA VAL A 178 8.51 -25.39 8.73
C VAL A 178 9.81 -25.91 8.11
N ALA A 179 9.85 -25.99 6.78
CA ALA A 179 11.07 -26.35 6.04
C ALA A 179 12.18 -25.31 6.24
N ARG A 180 13.39 -25.79 6.53
CA ARG A 180 14.59 -24.97 6.80
C ARG A 180 15.76 -25.37 5.91
N ASP A 181 16.66 -24.44 5.65
CA ASP A 181 17.90 -24.68 4.93
C ASP A 181 19.02 -25.20 5.86
N ASP A 182 20.20 -25.44 5.28
CA ASP A 182 21.37 -25.94 6.02
C ASP A 182 21.86 -24.98 7.13
N SER A 183 21.45 -23.71 7.07
CA SER A 183 21.75 -22.69 8.10
C SER A 183 20.64 -22.59 9.15
N GLY A 184 19.60 -23.42 9.08
CA GLY A 184 18.47 -23.41 10.01
C GLY A 184 17.46 -22.28 9.75
N ILE A 185 17.59 -21.55 8.63
CA ILE A 185 16.73 -20.42 8.28
C ILE A 185 15.51 -20.93 7.50
N PHE A 186 14.36 -20.28 7.68
CA PHE A 186 13.14 -20.53 6.92
C PHE A 186 13.42 -20.65 5.40
N ALA A 187 13.03 -21.78 4.81
CA ALA A 187 13.35 -22.13 3.43
C ALA A 187 12.14 -22.60 2.60
N VAL A 188 10.91 -22.31 3.04
CA VAL A 188 9.72 -22.59 2.22
C VAL A 188 9.79 -21.79 0.91
N SER A 189 9.44 -22.46 -0.19
CA SER A 189 9.43 -21.85 -1.52
C SER A 189 8.47 -20.66 -1.57
N ARG A 190 8.99 -19.51 -2.04
CA ARG A 190 8.19 -18.29 -2.21
C ARG A 190 7.02 -18.50 -3.17
N GLU A 191 7.25 -19.22 -4.28
CA GLU A 191 6.17 -19.52 -5.23
C GLU A 191 5.08 -20.39 -4.60
N SER A 192 5.46 -21.38 -3.76
CA SER A 192 4.49 -22.19 -3.01
C SER A 192 3.67 -21.35 -2.02
N ILE A 193 4.28 -20.36 -1.37
CA ILE A 193 3.57 -19.41 -0.50
C ILE A 193 2.56 -18.61 -1.33
N LEU A 194 2.98 -18.04 -2.47
CA LEU A 194 2.09 -17.26 -3.33
C LEU A 194 0.91 -18.09 -3.84
N ASP A 195 1.15 -19.35 -4.21
CA ASP A 195 0.12 -20.25 -4.75
C ASP A 195 -0.94 -20.63 -3.73
N ARG A 196 -0.59 -20.72 -2.44
CA ARG A 196 -1.52 -21.07 -1.34
C ARG A 196 -2.18 -19.88 -0.66
N THR A 197 -1.58 -18.69 -0.75
CA THR A 197 -2.15 -17.46 -0.14
C THR A 197 -3.63 -17.19 -0.49
N PRO A 198 -4.13 -17.45 -1.72
CA PRO A 198 -5.53 -17.22 -2.08
C PRO A 198 -6.56 -17.85 -1.14
N ASP A 199 -6.23 -18.98 -0.53
CA ASP A 199 -7.15 -19.80 0.27
C ASP A 199 -7.12 -19.45 1.77
N VAL A 200 -6.15 -18.66 2.22
CA VAL A 200 -5.87 -18.38 3.64
C VAL A 200 -6.99 -17.61 4.33
N PHE A 201 -7.76 -16.80 3.59
CA PHE A 201 -8.87 -16.02 4.15
C PHE A 201 -10.13 -16.84 4.44
N GLY A 202 -10.17 -18.14 4.10
CA GLY A 202 -11.36 -18.98 4.24
C GLY A 202 -11.97 -18.91 5.65
N ALA A 203 -11.19 -19.31 6.67
CA ALA A 203 -11.62 -19.33 8.06
C ALA A 203 -11.97 -17.93 8.60
N ALA A 204 -11.09 -16.94 8.36
CA ALA A 204 -11.34 -15.55 8.79
C ALA A 204 -12.61 -14.96 8.15
N ALA A 205 -12.97 -15.38 6.92
CA ALA A 205 -14.20 -14.95 6.26
C ALA A 205 -15.45 -15.68 6.77
N GLU A 206 -15.33 -16.86 7.39
CA GLU A 206 -16.44 -17.50 8.11
C GLU A 206 -16.78 -16.70 9.37
N GLN A 207 -15.76 -16.24 10.11
CA GLN A 207 -15.94 -15.42 11.30
C GLN A 207 -16.37 -13.98 10.96
N PHE A 208 -15.75 -13.38 9.94
CA PHE A 208 -16.01 -12.02 9.49
C PHE A 208 -16.41 -12.00 8.01
N PRO A 209 -17.70 -12.22 7.66
CA PRO A 209 -18.17 -12.37 6.28
C PRO A 209 -17.83 -11.21 5.33
N PHE A 210 -17.58 -10.01 5.85
CA PHE A 210 -17.18 -8.86 5.04
C PHE A 210 -15.71 -8.94 4.56
N LEU A 211 -14.91 -9.87 5.07
CA LEU A 211 -13.59 -10.22 4.56
C LEU A 211 -13.64 -11.22 3.39
N ALA A 212 -14.82 -11.73 3.02
CA ALA A 212 -14.98 -12.54 1.82
C ALA A 212 -14.59 -11.73 0.57
N GLY A 213 -13.81 -12.35 -0.31
CA GLY A 213 -13.27 -11.73 -1.50
C GLY A 213 -12.79 -12.77 -2.50
N GLU A 214 -12.23 -12.31 -3.61
CA GLU A 214 -11.66 -13.22 -4.60
C GLU A 214 -10.39 -13.87 -4.07
N ALA A 215 -10.28 -15.18 -4.28
CA ALA A 215 -9.07 -15.95 -4.01
C ALA A 215 -8.05 -15.66 -5.12
N LEU A 216 -7.29 -14.58 -4.95
CA LEU A 216 -6.34 -14.11 -5.96
C LEU A 216 -4.90 -14.25 -5.50
N ARG A 217 -4.10 -14.81 -6.39
CA ARG A 217 -2.67 -14.97 -6.19
C ARG A 217 -1.98 -13.61 -6.11
N PRO A 218 -1.26 -13.30 -5.02
CA PRO A 218 -0.42 -12.11 -4.97
C PRO A 218 0.63 -12.11 -6.09
N LYS A 219 1.05 -10.92 -6.49
CA LYS A 219 1.94 -10.71 -7.63
C LYS A 219 3.38 -10.49 -7.18
N PRO A 220 4.33 -11.30 -7.66
CA PRO A 220 5.75 -11.04 -7.40
C PRO A 220 6.18 -9.78 -8.13
N VAL A 221 6.83 -8.86 -7.42
CA VAL A 221 7.42 -7.64 -7.98
C VAL A 221 8.82 -7.95 -8.50
N TYR A 222 9.09 -7.62 -9.76
CA TYR A 222 10.38 -7.87 -10.39
C TYR A 222 11.50 -7.01 -9.79
N PHE A 223 11.23 -5.71 -9.57
CA PHE A 223 12.15 -4.75 -8.95
C PHE A 223 12.05 -4.75 -7.42
N SER A 224 11.95 -5.93 -6.80
CA SER A 224 11.86 -6.15 -5.34
C SER A 224 12.95 -5.44 -4.54
N ARG A 225 14.17 -5.37 -5.07
CA ARG A 225 15.28 -4.62 -4.46
C ARG A 225 15.00 -3.13 -4.32
N VAL A 226 14.25 -2.54 -5.26
CA VAL A 226 13.84 -1.13 -5.19
C VAL A 226 12.84 -0.94 -4.06
N MET A 227 11.83 -1.83 -3.93
CA MET A 227 10.92 -1.82 -2.78
C MET A 227 11.66 -1.89 -1.45
N SER A 228 12.67 -2.77 -1.37
CA SER A 228 13.50 -2.92 -0.17
C SER A 228 14.25 -1.63 0.19
N ARG A 229 14.77 -0.89 -0.80
CA ARG A 229 15.39 0.44 -0.59
C ARG A 229 14.40 1.52 -0.13
N MET A 230 13.13 1.35 -0.47
CA MET A 230 12.02 2.20 -0.03
C MET A 230 11.42 1.74 1.30
N ASN A 231 11.90 0.63 1.88
CA ASN A 231 11.39 -0.01 3.09
C ASN A 231 9.97 -0.61 2.93
N PHE A 232 9.63 -1.09 1.73
CA PHE A 232 8.33 -1.72 1.45
C PHE A 232 8.48 -3.25 1.34
N THR A 233 7.60 -3.97 2.01
CA THR A 233 7.45 -5.44 1.95
C THR A 233 6.37 -5.86 0.96
N GLY A 234 5.35 -5.02 0.77
CA GLY A 234 4.27 -5.20 -0.18
C GLY A 234 3.60 -3.87 -0.50
N PHE A 235 2.65 -3.90 -1.43
CA PHE A 235 1.62 -2.88 -1.56
C PHE A 235 0.41 -3.39 -2.36
N PHE A 236 -0.77 -2.93 -1.99
CA PHE A 236 -1.98 -3.05 -2.80
C PHE A 236 -2.06 -1.93 -3.85
N SER A 237 -2.32 -2.31 -5.10
CA SER A 237 -2.53 -1.37 -6.20
C SER A 237 -4.02 -1.15 -6.44
N PRO A 238 -4.58 0.05 -6.13
CA PRO A 238 -6.00 0.32 -6.38
C PRO A 238 -6.35 0.40 -7.87
N PHE A 239 -5.37 0.61 -8.75
CA PHE A 239 -5.59 0.68 -10.20
C PHE A 239 -5.66 -0.69 -10.88
N THR A 240 -4.96 -1.68 -10.34
CA THR A 240 -4.91 -3.03 -10.91
C THR A 240 -5.61 -4.07 -10.04
N GLY A 241 -5.97 -3.70 -8.81
CA GLY A 241 -6.57 -4.61 -7.84
C GLY A 241 -5.61 -5.72 -7.38
N GLU A 242 -4.30 -5.55 -7.57
CA GLU A 242 -3.28 -6.54 -7.24
C GLU A 242 -2.69 -6.29 -5.84
N ALA A 243 -2.51 -7.36 -5.07
CA ALA A 243 -1.56 -7.39 -3.97
C ALA A 243 -0.16 -7.68 -4.54
N ASN A 244 0.81 -6.81 -4.31
CA ASN A 244 2.15 -6.87 -4.91
C ASN A 244 3.19 -7.08 -3.81
N LEU A 245 4.11 -8.03 -3.99
CA LEU A 245 5.03 -8.46 -2.93
C LEU A 245 6.49 -8.27 -3.30
N ASN A 246 7.26 -7.79 -2.33
CA ASN A 246 8.71 -7.74 -2.36
C ASN A 246 9.27 -9.16 -2.13
N MET A 247 9.66 -9.82 -3.22
CA MET A 247 10.21 -11.18 -3.22
C MET A 247 11.62 -11.26 -2.65
N ASP A 248 12.33 -10.13 -2.51
CA ASP A 248 13.64 -10.08 -1.87
C ASP A 248 13.54 -10.06 -0.33
N SER A 249 12.37 -9.75 0.24
CA SER A 249 12.18 -9.66 1.68
C SER A 249 12.40 -11.02 2.40
N PRO A 250 12.64 -11.02 3.73
CA PRO A 250 12.81 -12.26 4.49
C PRO A 250 11.63 -13.22 4.31
N ALA A 251 11.94 -14.46 3.92
CA ALA A 251 10.93 -15.43 3.47
C ALA A 251 9.90 -15.77 4.55
N CYS A 252 10.33 -15.85 5.82
CA CYS A 252 9.47 -16.13 6.97
C CYS A 252 8.38 -15.08 7.20
N MET A 253 8.54 -13.86 6.67
CA MET A 253 7.53 -12.79 6.77
C MET A 253 6.64 -12.70 5.53
N LEU A 254 6.98 -13.41 4.45
CA LEU A 254 6.26 -13.34 3.19
C LEU A 254 4.80 -13.81 3.30
N PRO A 255 4.46 -14.91 4.01
CA PRO A 255 3.07 -15.32 4.18
C PRO A 255 2.20 -14.23 4.83
N ALA A 256 2.60 -13.72 5.99
CA ALA A 256 1.86 -12.65 6.67
C ALA A 256 1.77 -11.37 5.83
N THR A 257 2.86 -10.99 5.12
CA THR A 257 2.83 -9.84 4.20
C THR A 257 1.83 -10.06 3.07
N ALA A 258 1.78 -11.26 2.49
CA ALA A 258 0.86 -11.60 1.42
C ALA A 258 -0.60 -11.47 1.85
N VAL A 259 -0.92 -11.97 3.04
CA VAL A 259 -2.26 -11.88 3.64
C VAL A 259 -2.61 -10.44 4.00
N HIS A 260 -1.65 -9.65 4.50
CA HIS A 260 -1.82 -8.22 4.76
C HIS A 260 -2.25 -7.47 3.48
N GLU A 261 -1.54 -7.65 2.37
CA GLU A 261 -1.89 -6.97 1.12
C GLU A 261 -3.24 -7.44 0.54
N LEU A 262 -3.62 -8.70 0.80
CA LEU A 262 -4.95 -9.21 0.48
C LEU A 262 -6.06 -8.64 1.38
N ALA A 263 -5.75 -8.20 2.60
CA ALA A 263 -6.68 -7.44 3.44
C ALA A 263 -6.97 -6.05 2.83
N HIS A 264 -5.93 -5.38 2.30
CA HIS A 264 -6.11 -4.14 1.54
C HIS A 264 -7.00 -4.34 0.30
N GLN A 265 -6.80 -5.44 -0.44
CA GLN A 265 -7.67 -5.80 -1.57
C GLN A 265 -9.15 -5.96 -1.17
N ARG A 266 -9.42 -6.38 0.07
CA ARG A 266 -10.77 -6.51 0.66
C ARG A 266 -11.34 -5.17 1.15
N GLY A 267 -10.63 -4.07 0.93
CA GLY A 267 -11.07 -2.72 1.28
C GLY A 267 -10.79 -2.33 2.72
N ILE A 268 -9.87 -3.02 3.40
CA ILE A 268 -9.35 -2.57 4.69
C ILE A 268 -8.24 -1.56 4.40
N ALA A 269 -8.41 -0.29 4.78
CA ALA A 269 -7.41 0.73 4.48
C ALA A 269 -6.37 0.90 5.59
N ALA A 270 -6.76 0.63 6.83
CA ALA A 270 -5.93 0.86 8.00
C ALA A 270 -4.86 -0.23 8.16
N GLU A 271 -3.59 0.17 8.14
CA GLU A 271 -2.41 -0.71 8.27
C GLU A 271 -2.47 -1.63 9.50
N GLN A 272 -2.88 -1.09 10.66
CA GLN A 272 -3.01 -1.85 11.90
C GLN A 272 -4.07 -2.93 11.82
N GLU A 273 -5.18 -2.66 11.13
CA GLU A 273 -6.25 -3.62 10.94
C GLU A 273 -5.80 -4.71 9.94
N CYS A 274 -5.10 -4.33 8.86
CA CYS A 274 -4.48 -5.29 7.94
C CYS A 274 -3.46 -6.18 8.65
N ASN A 275 -2.63 -5.63 9.54
CA ASN A 275 -1.68 -6.41 10.34
C ASN A 275 -2.40 -7.39 11.26
N PHE A 276 -3.43 -6.95 11.98
CA PHE A 276 -4.23 -7.83 12.83
C PHE A 276 -4.89 -8.95 12.02
N ILE A 277 -5.57 -8.60 10.91
CA ILE A 277 -6.23 -9.57 10.02
C ILE A 277 -5.23 -10.56 9.43
N ALA A 278 -4.02 -10.10 9.09
CA ALA A 278 -2.97 -10.97 8.60
C ALA A 278 -2.51 -11.98 9.65
N VAL A 279 -2.36 -11.58 10.92
CA VAL A 279 -2.10 -12.54 12.01
C VAL A 279 -3.26 -13.53 12.11
N LEU A 280 -4.49 -13.04 12.25
CA LEU A 280 -5.68 -13.87 12.41
C LEU A 280 -5.81 -14.93 11.31
N ALA A 281 -5.83 -14.50 10.04
CA ALA A 281 -6.01 -15.41 8.92
C ALA A 281 -4.83 -16.38 8.74
N CYS A 282 -3.60 -15.95 9.05
CA CYS A 282 -2.45 -16.85 9.08
C CYS A 282 -2.59 -17.93 10.16
N MET A 283 -2.97 -17.55 11.38
CA MET A 283 -3.16 -18.49 12.49
C MET A 283 -4.29 -19.50 12.21
N GLU A 284 -5.33 -19.08 11.50
CA GLU A 284 -6.49 -19.93 11.15
C GLU A 284 -6.31 -20.70 9.82
N SER A 285 -5.19 -20.54 9.13
CA SER A 285 -4.96 -21.12 7.80
C SER A 285 -4.89 -22.64 7.77
N GLY A 286 -4.50 -23.26 8.89
CA GLY A 286 -4.15 -24.69 8.97
C GLY A 286 -2.78 -25.05 8.37
N ASP A 287 -2.09 -24.10 7.75
CA ASP A 287 -0.77 -24.27 7.16
C ASP A 287 0.33 -23.78 8.12
N ALA A 288 1.28 -24.67 8.47
CA ALA A 288 2.28 -24.39 9.49
C ALA A 288 3.18 -23.18 9.16
N ASP A 289 3.48 -22.93 7.88
CA ASP A 289 4.33 -21.80 7.48
C ASP A 289 3.58 -20.45 7.48
N PHE A 290 2.27 -20.46 7.23
CA PHE A 290 1.42 -19.29 7.43
C PHE A 290 1.24 -19.00 8.92
N ALA A 291 0.85 -20.00 9.71
CA ALA A 291 0.72 -19.87 11.16
C ALA A 291 2.01 -19.37 11.82
N TYR A 292 3.16 -19.95 11.45
CA TYR A 292 4.48 -19.47 11.89
C TYR A 292 4.73 -18.01 11.54
N SER A 293 4.45 -17.60 10.29
CA SER A 293 4.64 -16.22 9.85
C SER A 293 3.75 -15.23 10.60
N GLY A 294 2.49 -15.61 10.83
CA GLY A 294 1.53 -14.83 11.61
C GLY A 294 1.97 -14.69 13.08
N ALA A 295 2.33 -15.80 13.71
CA ALA A 295 2.81 -15.82 15.10
C ALA A 295 4.10 -15.02 15.28
N LEU A 296 5.06 -15.16 14.35
CA LEU A 296 6.31 -14.40 14.37
C LEU A 296 6.06 -12.90 14.22
N MET A 297 5.17 -12.49 13.31
CA MET A 297 4.80 -11.09 13.13
C MET A 297 4.14 -10.52 14.39
N ALA A 298 3.20 -11.25 14.98
CA ALA A 298 2.53 -10.87 16.22
C ALA A 298 3.54 -10.74 17.38
N TYR A 299 4.40 -11.73 17.58
CA TYR A 299 5.45 -11.72 18.59
C TYR A 299 6.39 -10.52 18.42
N ILE A 300 6.80 -10.18 17.19
CA ILE A 300 7.66 -9.02 16.95
C ILE A 300 6.96 -7.71 17.37
N TYR A 301 5.68 -7.53 17.05
CA TYR A 301 4.93 -6.34 17.46
C TYR A 301 4.73 -6.26 18.98
N LEU A 302 4.24 -7.34 19.57
CA LEU A 302 3.98 -7.44 21.00
C LEU A 302 5.27 -7.33 21.81
N GLY A 303 6.34 -8.01 21.38
CA GLY A 303 7.64 -7.98 22.02
C GLY A 303 8.28 -6.59 21.98
N ASN A 304 8.18 -5.85 20.86
CA ASN A 304 8.68 -4.48 20.80
C ASN A 304 7.92 -3.53 21.74
N ALA A 305 6.60 -3.70 21.85
CA ALA A 305 5.78 -2.95 22.81
C ALA A 305 6.14 -3.33 24.26
N LEU A 306 6.26 -4.63 24.54
CA LEU A 306 6.57 -5.15 25.87
C LEU A 306 7.98 -4.74 26.32
N HIS A 307 8.97 -4.76 25.43
CA HIS A 307 10.32 -4.25 25.75
C HIS A 307 10.28 -2.81 26.31
N SER A 308 9.35 -1.98 25.82
CA SER A 308 9.20 -0.60 26.28
C SER A 308 8.37 -0.48 27.56
N ALA A 309 7.43 -1.41 27.80
CA ALA A 309 6.50 -1.39 28.93
C ALA A 309 7.04 -2.15 30.16
N ASP A 310 7.61 -3.34 29.95
CA ASP A 310 8.22 -4.20 30.95
C ASP A 310 9.38 -5.01 30.32
N TYR A 311 10.60 -4.50 30.52
CA TYR A 311 11.81 -5.10 29.95
C TYR A 311 12.12 -6.49 30.51
N GLU A 312 11.86 -6.76 31.79
CA GLU A 312 12.19 -8.05 32.40
C GLU A 312 11.21 -9.14 31.93
N ALA A 313 9.92 -8.82 31.82
CA ALA A 313 8.93 -9.72 31.21
C ALA A 313 9.27 -10.01 29.74
N TRP A 314 9.62 -8.97 28.96
CA TRP A 314 10.09 -9.15 27.59
C TRP A 314 11.30 -10.07 27.50
N LYS A 315 12.30 -9.85 28.36
CA LYS A 315 13.54 -10.63 28.37
C LYS A 315 13.25 -12.10 28.69
N ALA A 316 12.42 -12.36 29.69
CA ALA A 316 12.02 -13.72 30.06
C ALA A 316 11.35 -14.46 28.90
N ILE A 317 10.41 -13.81 28.19
CA ILE A 317 9.74 -14.40 27.02
C ILE A 317 10.74 -14.59 25.86
N ARG A 318 11.59 -13.61 25.57
CA ARG A 318 12.60 -13.73 24.51
C ARG A 318 13.53 -14.93 24.74
N GLU A 319 13.85 -15.23 26.00
CA GLU A 319 14.69 -16.37 26.37
C GLU A 319 14.00 -17.73 26.16
N THR A 320 12.68 -17.78 25.96
CA THR A 320 11.95 -19.03 25.63
C THR A 320 11.92 -19.35 24.14
N LEU A 321 12.27 -18.40 23.25
CA LEU A 321 12.28 -18.65 21.81
C LEU A 321 13.21 -19.81 21.43
N SER A 322 12.83 -20.63 20.46
CA SER A 322 13.71 -21.66 19.93
C SER A 322 14.86 -21.03 19.12
N ASP A 323 15.95 -21.77 18.96
CA ASP A 323 17.10 -21.28 18.18
C ASP A 323 16.69 -20.95 16.74
N SER A 324 15.82 -21.75 16.14
CA SER A 324 15.37 -21.52 14.77
C SER A 324 14.54 -20.24 14.62
N VAL A 325 13.71 -19.89 15.61
CA VAL A 325 13.00 -18.60 15.62
C VAL A 325 13.96 -17.43 15.79
N ARG A 326 14.96 -17.57 16.67
CA ARG A 326 15.99 -16.54 16.86
C ARG A 326 16.79 -16.30 15.59
N GLU A 327 17.19 -17.35 14.88
CA GLU A 327 17.91 -17.24 13.60
C GLU A 327 17.08 -16.54 12.53
N ASP A 328 15.77 -16.82 12.43
CA ASP A 328 14.90 -16.10 11.50
C ASP A 328 14.78 -14.60 11.85
N ILE A 329 14.67 -14.25 13.14
CA ILE A 329 14.68 -12.85 13.62
C ILE A 329 16.02 -12.17 13.28
N LEU A 330 17.13 -12.85 13.49
CA LEU A 330 18.47 -12.33 13.14
C LEU A 330 18.60 -12.11 11.62
N SER A 331 18.08 -13.04 10.82
CA SER A 331 18.05 -12.93 9.35
C SER A 331 17.21 -11.74 8.88
N ILE A 332 16.03 -11.52 9.48
CA ILE A 332 15.20 -10.33 9.24
C ILE A 332 15.99 -9.04 9.53
N ASN A 333 16.60 -8.96 10.72
CA ASN A 333 17.36 -7.78 11.15
C ASN A 333 18.56 -7.52 10.23
N ALA A 334 19.34 -8.56 9.91
CA ALA A 334 20.50 -8.48 9.02
C ALA A 334 20.10 -8.06 7.60
N TYR A 335 18.94 -8.49 7.12
CA TYR A 335 18.39 -8.06 5.84
C TYR A 335 18.11 -6.56 5.82
N TRP A 336 17.33 -6.06 6.79
CA TRP A 336 16.92 -4.65 6.83
C TRP A 336 18.04 -3.69 7.20
N ALA A 337 19.05 -4.14 7.96
CA ALA A 337 20.25 -3.37 8.26
C ALA A 337 20.96 -2.85 6.99
N LYS A 338 20.90 -3.62 5.88
CA LYS A 338 21.49 -3.24 4.58
C LYS A 338 20.87 -1.99 3.95
N TYR A 339 19.65 -1.65 4.36
CA TYR A 339 18.90 -0.48 3.86
C TYR A 339 18.72 0.60 4.92
N SER A 340 19.24 0.38 6.13
CA SER A 340 19.24 1.37 7.20
C SER A 340 19.98 2.64 6.76
N GLY A 341 19.43 3.81 7.08
CA GLY A 341 20.04 5.10 6.74
C GLY A 341 19.93 5.56 5.28
N SER A 342 19.28 4.80 4.39
CA SER A 342 19.05 5.19 3.00
C SER A 342 18.23 6.49 2.89
N SER A 343 18.68 7.45 2.07
CA SER A 343 17.91 8.67 1.77
C SER A 343 16.62 8.37 1.01
N VAL A 344 16.62 7.33 0.18
CA VAL A 344 15.44 6.84 -0.55
C VAL A 344 14.37 6.32 0.42
N LYS A 345 14.78 5.60 1.47
CA LYS A 345 13.90 5.13 2.54
C LYS A 345 13.21 6.32 3.22
N LYS A 346 13.99 7.28 3.72
CA LYS A 346 13.47 8.47 4.43
C LYS A 346 12.49 9.28 3.57
N ALA A 347 12.82 9.47 2.29
CA ALA A 347 11.94 10.18 1.37
C ALA A 347 10.62 9.44 1.14
N SER A 348 10.68 8.11 0.97
CA SER A 348 9.49 7.26 0.77
C SER A 348 8.59 7.26 2.00
N GLU A 349 9.17 7.07 3.19
CA GLU A 349 8.47 7.13 4.48
C GLU A 349 7.78 8.49 4.69
N THR A 350 8.46 9.60 4.36
CA THR A 350 7.88 10.95 4.49
C THR A 350 6.66 11.14 3.59
N VAL A 351 6.74 10.69 2.34
CA VAL A 351 5.63 10.78 1.39
C VAL A 351 4.46 9.88 1.84
N TYR A 352 4.75 8.68 2.31
CA TYR A 352 3.73 7.73 2.77
C TYR A 352 3.02 8.23 4.04
N GLU A 353 3.77 8.73 5.03
CA GLU A 353 3.22 9.32 6.25
C GLU A 353 2.35 10.54 5.94
N ALA A 354 2.77 11.40 5.01
CA ALA A 354 1.96 12.53 4.55
C ALA A 354 0.66 12.07 3.87
N PHE A 355 0.73 11.03 3.04
CA PHE A 355 -0.44 10.44 2.39
C PHE A 355 -1.44 9.89 3.41
N LEU A 356 -0.98 9.07 4.37
CA LEU A 356 -1.82 8.51 5.43
C LEU A 356 -2.51 9.59 6.25
N ARG A 357 -1.75 10.60 6.71
CA ARG A 357 -2.31 11.73 7.47
C ARG A 357 -3.33 12.52 6.67
N SER A 358 -3.09 12.72 5.37
CA SER A 358 -4.04 13.41 4.49
C SER A 358 -5.37 12.67 4.34
N ASN A 359 -5.39 11.36 4.59
CA ASN A 359 -6.56 10.49 4.57
C ASN A 359 -7.08 10.14 5.98
N GLY A 360 -6.79 10.96 6.98
CA GLY A 360 -7.37 10.82 8.32
C GLY A 360 -6.71 9.77 9.21
N GLN A 361 -5.64 9.10 8.76
CA GLN A 361 -4.87 8.18 9.59
C GLN A 361 -3.86 8.95 10.45
N ALA A 362 -4.34 9.48 11.59
CA ALA A 362 -3.55 10.33 12.48
C ALA A 362 -2.30 9.64 13.04
N LEU A 363 -2.35 8.32 13.27
CA LEU A 363 -1.21 7.51 13.73
C LEU A 363 -0.11 7.37 12.66
N GLY A 364 -0.44 7.61 11.38
CA GLY A 364 0.50 7.42 10.26
C GLY A 364 1.13 6.02 10.28
N MET A 365 2.43 5.93 10.02
CA MET A 365 3.18 4.67 10.12
C MET A 365 3.47 4.21 11.57
N LYS A 366 3.08 5.00 12.60
CA LYS A 366 3.24 4.62 14.01
C LYS A 366 2.03 3.84 14.55
N SER A 367 1.33 3.12 13.68
CA SER A 367 0.12 2.36 13.99
C SER A 367 0.37 1.03 14.72
N TYR A 368 1.63 0.70 15.02
CA TYR A 368 2.01 -0.53 15.74
C TYR A 368 1.28 -0.69 17.09
N GLY A 369 1.05 0.40 17.83
CA GLY A 369 0.31 0.35 19.09
C GLY A 369 -1.14 -0.14 18.91
N ALA A 370 -1.85 0.37 17.89
CA ALA A 370 -3.23 -0.02 17.64
C ALA A 370 -3.36 -1.49 17.16
N CYS A 371 -2.35 -2.01 16.44
CA CYS A 371 -2.30 -3.43 16.11
C CYS A 371 -2.07 -4.28 17.37
N VAL A 372 -1.16 -3.84 18.25
CA VAL A 372 -0.90 -4.49 19.54
C VAL A 372 -2.17 -4.53 20.40
N ASP A 373 -2.91 -3.43 20.49
CA ASP A 373 -4.16 -3.38 21.25
C ASP A 373 -5.19 -4.39 20.72
N LEU A 374 -5.35 -4.48 19.38
CA LEU A 374 -6.25 -5.47 18.76
C LEU A 374 -5.81 -6.91 19.01
N LEU A 375 -4.52 -7.21 18.88
CA LEU A 375 -3.98 -8.53 19.15
C LEU A 375 -4.21 -8.93 20.61
N VAL A 376 -3.93 -8.03 21.55
CA VAL A 376 -4.09 -8.32 22.97
C VAL A 376 -5.56 -8.50 23.34
N ASN A 377 -6.45 -7.59 22.92
CA ASN A 377 -7.87 -7.71 23.25
C ASN A 377 -8.52 -8.96 22.64
N TYR A 378 -8.06 -9.41 21.47
CA TYR A 378 -8.59 -10.62 20.83
C TYR A 378 -8.05 -11.92 21.43
N TYR A 379 -6.73 -12.01 21.67
CA TYR A 379 -6.08 -13.27 22.08
C TYR A 379 -5.93 -13.45 23.59
N TYR A 380 -6.05 -12.38 24.39
CA TYR A 380 -5.93 -12.49 25.84
C TYR A 380 -6.91 -13.49 26.48
N PRO A 381 -8.20 -13.57 26.07
CA PRO A 381 -9.12 -14.59 26.60
C PRO A 381 -8.66 -16.04 26.36
N ALA A 382 -7.92 -16.30 25.28
CA ALA A 382 -7.39 -17.63 24.96
C ALA A 382 -6.14 -17.98 25.79
N CYS A 383 -5.49 -17.00 26.41
CA CYS A 383 -4.33 -17.22 27.28
C CYS A 383 -4.73 -17.76 28.67
N GLY A 384 -6.03 -17.80 28.99
CA GLY A 384 -6.57 -18.22 30.29
C GLY A 384 -6.41 -17.15 31.38
N PRO A 385 -7.25 -17.14 32.43
CA PRO A 385 -6.91 -16.42 33.66
C PRO A 385 -5.87 -17.22 34.44
N ASP A 386 -4.89 -16.54 35.03
CA ASP A 386 -4.13 -17.08 36.16
C ASP A 386 -5.05 -17.38 37.36
#